data_AF-A0A954N9G1-F1
#
_entry.id   AF-A0A954N9G1-F1
#
_cell.length_a   1.000
_cell.length_b   1.000
_cell.length_c   1.000
_cell.angle_alpha   90.00
_cell.angle_beta   90.00
_cell.angle_gamma   90.00
#
_symmetry.space_group_name_H-M   'P 1'
#
loop_
_entity.id
_entity.type
_entity.pdbx_description
1 polymer ?
#
loop_
_entity_poly.entity_id
_entity_poly.type
_entity_poly.pdbx_seq_one_letter_code
_entity_poly.pdbx_strand_id
1 'polypeptide(L)'
;MKFALKETRLGLRDSHTRIAFRYGNTCLTECPQAIFEVVIETDTGVASGYSGDCLPPGWFDKTPGRSFPDQIGDMLAAVQTATDAF
;
A
#
# COMPACT_ATOMS: atom_id res chain seq x y z
N MET A 1 -3.78 11.46 -22.41
CA MET A 1 -4.72 12.07 -21.45
C MET A 1 -3.89 12.86 -20.46
N LYS A 2 -4.12 14.17 -20.31
CA LYS A 2 -3.43 14.97 -19.30
C LYS A 2 -4.26 14.97 -18.02
N PHE A 3 -3.61 14.81 -16.88
CA PHE A 3 -4.23 14.98 -15.58
C PHE A 3 -3.22 15.65 -14.65
N ALA A 4 -3.70 16.28 -13.59
CA ALA A 4 -2.88 16.82 -12.50
C ALA A 4 -3.31 16.16 -11.18
N LEU A 5 -2.34 15.67 -10.42
CA LEU A 5 -2.57 15.20 -9.06
C LEU A 5 -2.87 16.40 -8.14
N LYS A 6 -3.93 16.31 -7.31
CA LYS A 6 -4.35 17.40 -6.44
C LYS A 6 -4.24 17.08 -4.97
N GLU A 7 -4.74 15.92 -4.57
CA GLU A 7 -4.72 15.47 -3.19
C GLU A 7 -4.52 13.96 -3.16
N THR A 8 -3.77 13.49 -2.16
CA THR A 8 -3.59 12.08 -1.86
C THR A 8 -3.78 11.84 -0.38
N ARG A 9 -4.44 10.75 -0.01
CA ARG A 9 -4.56 10.32 1.39
C ARG A 9 -4.29 8.84 1.50
N LEU A 10 -3.37 8.47 2.38
CA LEU A 10 -3.10 7.08 2.73
C LEU A 10 -3.67 6.77 4.11
N GLY A 11 -4.57 5.81 4.19
CA GLY A 11 -5.08 5.25 5.43
C GLY A 11 -4.57 3.83 5.64
N LEU A 12 -4.26 3.49 6.89
CA LEU A 12 -3.95 2.12 7.30
C LEU A 12 -5.09 1.56 8.15
N ARG A 13 -5.45 0.31 7.86
CA ARG A 13 -6.44 -0.45 8.61
C ARG A 13 -5.84 -1.79 9.04
N ASP A 14 -5.93 -2.12 10.31
CA ASP A 14 -5.56 -3.44 10.80
C ASP A 14 -6.49 -4.51 10.20
N SER A 15 -5.92 -5.61 9.73
CA SER A 15 -6.69 -6.71 9.15
C SER A 15 -6.16 -8.07 9.58
N HIS A 16 -7.08 -9.01 9.76
CA HIS A 16 -6.79 -10.39 10.07
C HIS A 16 -7.33 -11.29 8.95
N THR A 17 -6.55 -12.30 8.59
CA THR A 17 -6.98 -13.31 7.62
C THR A 17 -8.03 -14.22 8.25
N ARG A 18 -9.07 -14.59 7.50
CA ARG A 18 -10.06 -15.57 7.97
C ARG A 18 -9.45 -16.95 8.28
N ILE A 19 -8.42 -17.33 7.53
CA ILE A 19 -7.61 -18.54 7.72
C ILE A 19 -6.15 -18.17 7.48
N ALA A 20 -5.23 -18.86 8.17
CA ALA A 20 -3.79 -18.61 8.00
C ALA A 20 -3.36 -18.83 6.55
N PHE A 21 -2.71 -17.82 5.96
CA PHE A 21 -2.25 -17.83 4.57
C PHE A 21 -0.74 -18.05 4.51
N ARG A 22 -0.30 -19.17 3.92
CA ARG A 22 1.11 -19.56 3.89
C ARG A 22 1.72 -19.35 2.51
N TYR A 23 2.91 -18.75 2.49
CA TYR A 23 3.73 -18.58 1.30
C TYR A 23 5.21 -18.59 1.67
N GLY A 24 6.01 -19.36 0.96
CA GLY A 24 7.41 -19.58 1.30
C GLY A 24 7.57 -20.06 2.75
N ASN A 25 8.37 -19.33 3.54
CA ASN A 25 8.57 -19.58 4.97
C ASN A 25 7.64 -18.75 5.87
N THR A 26 6.71 -17.98 5.30
CA THR A 26 5.83 -17.04 6.01
C THR A 26 4.43 -17.64 6.18
N CYS A 27 3.84 -17.41 7.35
CA CYS A 27 2.46 -17.77 7.66
C CYS A 27 1.74 -16.50 8.12
N LEU A 28 0.99 -15.88 7.21
CA LEU A 28 0.28 -14.64 7.45
C LEU A 28 -1.05 -14.92 8.15
N THR A 29 -1.22 -14.32 9.33
CA THR A 29 -2.49 -14.30 10.07
C THR A 29 -3.08 -12.89 10.15
N GLU A 30 -2.24 -11.87 10.00
CA GLU A 30 -2.60 -10.46 10.07
C GLU A 30 -1.62 -9.60 9.28
N CYS A 31 -2.12 -8.51 8.72
CA CYS A 31 -1.32 -7.44 8.11
C CYS A 31 -2.15 -6.16 8.01
N PRO A 32 -1.52 -4.98 7.95
CA PRO A 32 -2.23 -3.76 7.59
C PRO A 32 -2.76 -3.83 6.16
N GLN A 33 -3.92 -3.23 5.93
CA GLN A 33 -4.42 -2.86 4.62
C GLN A 33 -4.15 -1.37 4.40
N ALA A 34 -3.46 -1.05 3.31
CA ALA A 34 -3.28 0.30 2.81
C ALA A 34 -4.45 0.65 1.90
N ILE A 35 -5.13 1.77 2.19
CA ILE A 35 -6.18 2.34 1.36
C ILE A 35 -5.71 3.72 0.94
N PHE A 36 -5.59 3.92 -0.37
CA PHE A 36 -5.08 5.15 -0.97
C PHE A 36 -6.17 5.86 -1.75
N GLU A 37 -6.48 7.08 -1.34
CA GLU A 37 -7.37 7.98 -2.06
C GLU A 37 -6.57 8.95 -2.90
N VAL A 38 -7.05 9.19 -4.12
CA VAL A 38 -6.47 10.17 -5.03
C VAL A 38 -7.55 11.07 -5.56
N VAL A 39 -7.27 12.38 -5.58
CA VAL A 39 -8.03 13.39 -6.33
C VAL A 39 -7.19 13.88 -7.50
N ILE A 40 -7.74 13.78 -8.70
CA ILE A 40 -7.12 14.29 -9.93
C ILE A 40 -8.01 15.35 -10.58
N GLU A 41 -7.37 16.26 -11.31
CA GLU A 41 -8.04 17.16 -12.26
C GLU A 41 -7.70 16.72 -13.69
N THR A 42 -8.70 16.65 -14.55
CA THR A 42 -8.57 16.34 -15.97
C THR A 42 -9.26 17.43 -16.81
N ASP A 43 -9.14 17.34 -18.13
CA ASP A 43 -9.84 18.24 -19.06
C ASP A 43 -11.38 18.21 -18.90
N THR A 44 -11.93 17.16 -18.26
CA THR A 44 -13.37 16.99 -18.03
C THR A 44 -13.81 17.34 -16.61
N GLY A 45 -12.89 17.75 -15.72
CA GLY A 45 -13.18 18.16 -14.35
C GLY A 45 -12.39 17.39 -13.29
N VAL A 46 -12.86 17.48 -12.04
CA VAL A 46 -12.23 16.83 -10.87
C VAL A 46 -12.88 15.48 -10.62
N ALA A 47 -12.04 14.46 -10.38
CA ALA A 47 -12.47 13.12 -10.02
C ALA A 47 -11.68 12.61 -8.81
N SER A 48 -12.33 11.83 -7.95
CA SER A 48 -11.68 11.10 -6.86
C SER A 48 -11.85 9.60 -7.04
N GLY A 49 -10.92 8.83 -6.51
CA GLY A 49 -10.94 7.38 -6.55
C GLY A 49 -10.12 6.77 -5.42
N TYR A 50 -10.32 5.47 -5.22
CA TYR A 50 -9.62 4.69 -4.20
C TYR A 50 -8.93 3.49 -4.83
N SER A 51 -7.77 3.16 -4.30
CA SER A 51 -7.08 1.88 -4.47
C SER A 51 -6.79 1.30 -3.10
N GLY A 52 -6.62 -0.01 -2.98
CA GLY A 52 -6.21 -0.60 -1.72
C GLY A 52 -5.54 -1.95 -1.91
N ASP A 53 -4.60 -2.25 -1.02
CA ASP A 53 -3.86 -3.51 -0.99
C ASP A 53 -3.46 -3.88 0.45
N CYS A 54 -3.19 -5.15 0.69
CA CYS A 54 -2.57 -5.61 1.92
C CYS A 54 -1.07 -5.30 1.89
N LEU A 55 -0.45 -5.17 3.07
CA LEU A 55 0.99 -5.01 3.24
C LEU A 55 1.61 -6.31 3.81
N PRO A 56 1.64 -7.42 3.06
CA PRO A 56 2.14 -8.70 3.55
C PRO A 56 3.68 -8.70 3.70
N PRO A 57 4.23 -9.07 4.87
CA PRO A 57 5.67 -9.25 5.02
C PRO A 57 6.17 -10.46 4.21
N GLY A 58 7.44 -10.46 3.81
CA GLY A 58 8.05 -11.59 3.08
C GLY A 58 7.61 -11.71 1.62
N TRP A 59 6.72 -10.84 1.15
CA TRP A 59 6.22 -10.86 -0.22
C TRP A 59 7.24 -10.22 -1.18
N PHE A 60 7.63 -8.98 -0.90
CA PHE A 60 8.57 -8.19 -1.71
C PHE A 60 10.03 -8.38 -1.29
N ASP A 61 10.32 -8.26 -0.01
CA ASP A 61 11.66 -8.46 0.55
C ASP A 61 11.75 -9.83 1.25
N LYS A 62 12.74 -10.63 0.88
CA LYS A 62 12.98 -11.98 1.44
C LYS A 62 14.32 -12.07 2.19
N THR A 63 14.95 -10.92 2.47
CA THR A 63 16.24 -10.85 3.15
C THR A 63 16.15 -11.44 4.56
N PRO A 64 17.00 -12.42 4.92
CA PRO A 64 17.00 -12.99 6.26
C PRO A 64 17.26 -11.94 7.35
N GLY A 65 16.56 -12.05 8.48
CA GLY A 65 16.78 -11.20 9.65
C GLY A 65 16.06 -9.85 9.64
N ARG A 66 15.31 -9.52 8.58
CA ARG A 66 14.49 -8.30 8.54
C ARG A 66 13.15 -8.48 9.24
N SER A 67 12.79 -7.52 10.08
CA SER A 67 11.52 -7.56 10.81
C SER A 67 10.35 -7.19 9.91
N PHE A 68 9.13 -7.59 10.30
CA PHE A 68 7.92 -7.23 9.57
C PHE A 68 7.65 -5.72 9.58
N PRO A 69 7.79 -4.99 10.71
CA PRO A 69 7.65 -3.53 10.71
C PRO A 69 8.61 -2.83 9.74
N ASP A 70 9.85 -3.29 9.62
CA ASP A 70 10.80 -2.67 8.70
C ASP A 70 10.34 -2.82 7.23
N GLN A 71 9.86 -4.00 6.86
CA GLN A 71 9.35 -4.27 5.51
C GLN A 71 8.06 -3.50 5.21
N ILE A 72 7.19 -3.33 6.21
CA ILE A 72 6.01 -2.45 6.10
C ILE A 72 6.45 -1.00 5.88
N GLY A 73 7.47 -0.54 6.62
CA GLY A 73 8.09 0.77 6.42
C GLY A 73 8.56 0.99 4.98
N ASP A 74 9.21 -0.01 4.38
CA ASP A 74 9.68 0.06 2.99
C ASP A 74 8.51 0.17 1.98
N MET A 75 7.42 -0.58 2.20
CA MET A 75 6.24 -0.49 1.35
C MET A 75 5.56 0.90 1.46
N LEU A 76 5.47 1.46 2.66
CA LEU A 76 4.95 2.81 2.87
C LEU A 76 5.85 3.87 2.22
N ALA A 77 7.17 3.72 2.34
CA ALA A 77 8.12 4.59 1.68
C ALA A 77 8.02 4.52 0.15
N ALA A 78 7.75 3.33 -0.41
CA ALA A 78 7.49 3.18 -1.84
C ALA A 78 6.22 3.90 -2.29
N VAL A 79 5.12 3.82 -1.50
CA VAL A 79 3.88 4.59 -1.77
C VAL A 79 4.13 6.10 -1.70
N GLN A 80 4.89 6.57 -0.70
CA GLN A 80 5.25 7.98 -0.58
C GLN A 80 6.11 8.43 -1.77
N THR A 81 7.12 7.66 -2.14
CA THR A 81 7.99 7.96 -3.29
C THR A 81 7.18 8.06 -4.59
N ALA A 82 6.21 7.16 -4.78
CA ALA A 82 5.32 7.24 -5.92
C ALA A 82 4.45 8.51 -5.88
N THR A 83 3.93 8.87 -4.71
CA THR A 83 3.14 10.10 -4.51
C THR A 83 3.94 11.35 -4.87
N ASP A 84 5.20 11.42 -4.45
CA ASP A 84 6.07 12.57 -4.70
C ASP A 84 6.52 12.72 -6.17
N ALA A 85 6.31 11.68 -6.99
CA ALA A 85 6.70 11.65 -8.39
C ALA A 85 5.63 12.19 -9.36
N PHE A 86 4.42 12.50 -8.88
CA PHE A 86 3.27 12.98 -9.67
C PHE A 86 2.81 14.37 -9.23
#